data_AF-A0A2E4C696-F1
#
_entry.id   AF-A0A2E4C696-F1
#
_cell.length_a   1.000
_cell.length_b   1.000
_cell.length_c   1.000
_cell.angle_alpha   90.00
_cell.angle_beta   90.00
_cell.angle_gamma   90.00
#
_symmetry.space_group_name_H-M   'P 1'
#
loop_
_entity.id
_entity.type
_entity.pdbx_description
1 polymer ?
#
loop_
_entity_poly.entity_id
_entity_poly.type
_entity_poly.pdbx_seq_one_letter_code
_entity_poly.pdbx_strand_id
1 'polypeptide(L)'
;MSPDSLIIHPSNHVTLTCPITAFNVSIEYSHAFDQIVSVKGRIVIKLGGGLITNKNKAKTLDKDAINKVCEVINILKEEKYKIIIVHGAGSYGHILSKEMKISEGINHDIRDKQIKAVKQIRENMRELNNEVIDSLKKVNLNSIGFPPSIWAKNIGKEFTGDISIFEKKLDGEIPICFGDVVDRDDEKEFGILSGDDLMYRLSIEIPDVNFTIFLLGDVDGVMDKPPDNSDAKLISNWKNNDSIQTSHNSDVDVTGGMDLKLMRASEIAEKIDNVWFLNGNRPERILQLVRTGSAIGTKINP
;
A
#
# COMPACT_ATOMS: atom_id res chain seq x y z
N MET A 1 36.74 -43.06 34.81
CA MET A 1 35.62 -42.12 34.98
C MET A 1 36.09 -40.74 34.58
N SER A 2 35.16 -39.99 34.02
CA SER A 2 35.24 -38.77 33.20
C SER A 2 35.89 -37.53 33.85
N PRO A 3 36.12 -36.45 33.07
CA PRO A 3 37.12 -35.40 33.28
C PRO A 3 36.51 -34.05 33.70
N ASP A 4 37.37 -33.08 34.05
CA ASP A 4 37.07 -31.66 33.90
C ASP A 4 38.11 -30.99 32.99
N SER A 5 37.62 -30.21 32.04
CA SER A 5 38.33 -29.64 30.90
C SER A 5 38.55 -28.14 31.10
N LEU A 6 39.78 -27.69 30.80
CA LEU A 6 40.20 -26.29 30.89
C LEU A 6 39.95 -25.61 29.52
N ILE A 7 39.23 -24.49 29.53
CA ILE A 7 38.93 -23.67 28.35
C ILE A 7 40.13 -22.76 28.06
N ILE A 8 40.67 -22.82 26.82
CA ILE A 8 41.69 -21.90 26.30
C ILE A 8 41.05 -21.08 25.18
N HIS A 9 41.07 -19.75 25.30
CA HIS A 9 40.66 -18.82 24.24
C HIS A 9 41.72 -18.76 23.13
N PRO A 10 41.37 -18.91 21.84
CA PRO A 10 42.27 -18.54 20.75
C PRO A 10 42.12 -17.04 20.47
N SER A 11 43.09 -16.26 20.94
CA SER A 11 43.36 -14.91 20.47
C SER A 11 44.03 -15.01 19.09
N ASN A 12 43.37 -14.50 18.04
CA ASN A 12 43.97 -14.37 16.72
C ASN A 12 44.89 -13.14 16.70
N HIS A 13 46.09 -13.27 17.26
CA HIS A 13 47.18 -12.33 17.04
C HIS A 13 48.15 -12.90 16.02
N VAL A 14 48.25 -12.25 14.85
CA VAL A 14 49.34 -12.48 13.89
C VAL A 14 50.36 -11.37 14.08
N THR A 15 51.52 -11.71 14.62
CA THR A 15 52.65 -10.79 14.79
C THR A 15 53.55 -10.89 13.56
N LEU A 16 53.59 -9.85 12.74
CA LEU A 16 54.63 -9.67 11.72
C LEU A 16 55.67 -8.68 12.26
N THR A 17 56.90 -9.14 12.44
CA THR A 17 58.04 -8.28 12.80
C THR A 17 58.74 -7.80 11.53
N CYS A 18 58.77 -6.49 11.32
CA CYS A 18 59.73 -5.83 10.44
C CYS A 18 60.24 -4.57 11.18
N PRO A 19 61.57 -4.34 11.28
CA PRO A 19 62.11 -3.25 12.04
C PRO A 19 62.09 -1.94 11.23
N ILE A 20 61.88 -0.83 11.95
CA ILE A 20 62.09 0.58 11.61
C ILE A 20 60.79 1.40 11.56
N THR A 21 60.72 2.33 12.53
CA THR A 21 59.79 3.45 12.71
C THR A 21 58.33 3.12 13.02
N ALA A 22 58.01 3.15 14.32
CA ALA A 22 56.65 3.14 14.85
C ALA A 22 55.94 4.47 14.55
N PHE A 23 55.03 4.47 13.58
CA PHE A 23 53.86 5.35 13.59
C PHE A 23 52.67 4.51 14.02
N ASN A 24 52.19 4.73 15.25
CA ASN A 24 50.92 4.18 15.70
C ASN A 24 49.79 4.93 14.99
N VAL A 25 49.32 4.39 13.86
CA VAL A 25 47.98 4.70 13.35
C VAL A 25 47.09 3.53 13.76
N SER A 26 46.46 3.65 14.92
CA SER A 26 45.34 2.79 15.28
C SER A 26 44.14 3.21 14.44
N ILE A 27 44.01 2.61 13.24
CA ILE A 27 42.78 2.72 12.47
C ILE A 27 41.76 1.79 13.12
N GLU A 28 40.69 2.35 13.67
CA GLU A 28 39.51 1.63 14.15
C GLU A 28 38.80 0.94 12.96
N TYR A 29 39.37 -0.17 12.48
CA TYR A 29 38.71 -1.07 11.54
C TYR A 29 37.91 -2.13 12.30
N SER A 30 36.81 -1.73 12.94
CA SER A 30 35.81 -2.72 13.40
C SER A 30 34.36 -2.25 13.43
N HIS A 31 34.03 -1.04 13.00
CA HIS A 31 32.63 -0.56 12.98
C HIS A 31 32.13 0.01 11.64
N ALA A 32 32.95 0.02 10.59
CA ALA A 32 32.57 0.53 9.26
C ALA A 32 32.05 -0.56 8.29
N PHE A 33 31.61 -1.71 8.81
CA PHE A 33 31.01 -2.80 8.03
C PHE A 33 29.59 -3.16 8.48
N ASP A 34 28.91 -2.23 9.17
CA ASP A 34 27.46 -2.14 8.94
C ASP A 34 27.32 -1.69 7.49
N GLN A 35 27.11 -2.69 6.62
CA GLN A 35 26.83 -2.52 5.22
C GLN A 35 25.91 -1.31 5.06
N ILE A 36 26.35 -0.31 4.30
CA ILE A 36 25.46 0.61 3.60
C ILE A 36 24.66 -0.29 2.65
N VAL A 37 23.65 -0.97 3.20
CA VAL A 37 22.68 -1.71 2.41
C VAL A 37 21.80 -0.62 1.82
N SER A 38 22.22 -0.14 0.64
CA SER A 38 21.46 0.81 -0.14
C SER A 38 20.04 0.27 -0.30
N VAL A 39 19.06 0.99 0.25
CA VAL A 39 17.64 0.73 0.00
C VAL A 39 17.44 0.70 -1.51
N LYS A 40 16.78 -0.35 -2.03
CA LYS A 40 16.59 -0.51 -3.48
C LYS A 40 15.58 0.48 -4.07
N GLY A 41 14.71 1.02 -3.23
CA GLY A 41 13.62 1.88 -3.62
C GLY A 41 12.42 1.75 -2.68
N ARG A 42 11.34 2.45 -3.02
CA ARG A 42 10.06 2.39 -2.32
C ARG A 42 8.95 1.90 -3.26
N ILE A 43 8.07 1.08 -2.72
CA ILE A 43 6.90 0.52 -3.39
C ILE A 43 5.65 0.96 -2.62
N VAL A 44 4.73 1.64 -3.31
CA VAL A 44 3.40 1.95 -2.77
C VAL A 44 2.42 0.91 -3.32
N ILE A 45 1.80 0.13 -2.44
CA ILE A 45 0.92 -0.98 -2.81
C ILE A 45 -0.49 -0.69 -2.32
N LYS A 46 -1.46 -0.71 -3.25
CA LYS A 46 -2.88 -0.68 -2.93
C LYS A 46 -3.45 -2.09 -2.83
N LEU A 47 -4.02 -2.47 -1.70
CA LEU A 47 -4.88 -3.63 -1.56
C LEU A 47 -6.33 -3.22 -1.92
N GLY A 48 -6.84 -3.64 -3.07
CA GLY A 48 -8.20 -3.33 -3.48
C GLY A 48 -9.23 -3.86 -2.48
N GLY A 49 -10.30 -3.09 -2.20
CA GLY A 49 -11.34 -3.53 -1.26
C GLY A 49 -12.03 -4.85 -1.66
N GLY A 50 -12.10 -5.14 -2.96
CA GLY A 50 -12.59 -6.43 -3.48
C GLY A 50 -11.59 -7.57 -3.41
N LEU A 51 -10.31 -7.29 -3.20
CA LEU A 51 -9.29 -8.30 -2.95
C LEU A 51 -9.33 -8.77 -1.49
N ILE A 52 -9.48 -7.82 -0.56
CA ILE A 52 -9.35 -8.10 0.87
C ILE A 52 -10.69 -8.33 1.58
N THR A 53 -11.82 -8.09 0.89
CA THR A 53 -13.17 -8.37 1.43
C THR A 53 -14.09 -8.95 0.37
N ASN A 54 -15.09 -9.70 0.82
CA ASN A 54 -16.22 -10.06 -0.02
C ASN A 54 -17.21 -8.90 -0.08
N LYS A 55 -17.35 -8.29 -1.26
CA LYS A 55 -18.25 -7.14 -1.49
C LYS A 55 -19.73 -7.46 -1.27
N ASN A 56 -20.13 -8.73 -1.40
CA ASN A 56 -21.53 -9.15 -1.32
C ASN A 56 -21.98 -9.46 0.12
N LYS A 57 -21.06 -9.49 1.09
CA LYS A 57 -21.35 -9.81 2.48
C LYS A 57 -20.66 -8.80 3.40
N ALA A 58 -21.46 -8.13 4.22
CA ALA A 58 -20.96 -7.12 5.16
C ALA A 58 -19.87 -7.68 6.07
N LYS A 59 -18.80 -6.89 6.26
CA LYS A 59 -17.64 -7.21 7.10
C LYS A 59 -17.00 -8.59 6.88
N THR A 60 -17.10 -9.13 5.67
CA THR A 60 -16.49 -10.43 5.36
C THR A 60 -15.11 -10.22 4.76
N LEU A 61 -14.08 -10.61 5.52
CA LEU A 61 -12.68 -10.49 5.13
C LEU A 61 -12.23 -11.69 4.28
N ASP A 62 -11.34 -11.45 3.32
CA ASP A 62 -10.60 -12.51 2.64
C ASP A 62 -9.19 -12.63 3.24
N LYS A 63 -9.09 -13.39 4.33
CA LYS A 63 -7.81 -13.57 5.06
C LYS A 63 -6.76 -14.24 4.19
N ASP A 64 -7.16 -15.16 3.32
CA ASP A 64 -6.21 -15.93 2.51
C ASP A 64 -5.56 -15.04 1.45
N ALA A 65 -6.34 -14.16 0.80
CA ALA A 65 -5.80 -13.17 -0.13
C ALA A 65 -4.81 -12.22 0.57
N ILE A 66 -5.16 -11.69 1.75
CA ILE A 66 -4.30 -10.79 2.52
C ILE A 66 -2.99 -11.49 2.91
N ASN A 67 -3.07 -12.72 3.46
CA ASN A 67 -1.90 -13.46 3.90
C ASN A 67 -0.93 -13.74 2.74
N LYS A 68 -1.42 -14.15 1.57
CA LYS A 68 -0.58 -14.36 0.37
C LYS A 68 0.17 -13.10 -0.05
N VAL A 69 -0.48 -11.92 0.02
CA VAL A 69 0.18 -10.65 -0.26
C VAL A 69 1.23 -10.32 0.81
N CYS A 70 0.95 -10.57 2.09
CA CYS A 70 1.88 -10.33 3.18
C CYS A 70 3.17 -11.14 3.05
N GLU A 71 3.10 -12.41 2.63
CA GLU A 71 4.29 -13.24 2.34
C GLU A 71 5.19 -12.61 1.27
N VAL A 72 4.60 -12.07 0.21
CA VAL A 72 5.33 -11.36 -0.85
C VAL A 72 5.95 -10.06 -0.33
N ILE A 73 5.23 -9.31 0.50
CA ILE A 73 5.74 -8.09 1.13
C ILE A 73 6.94 -8.43 2.03
N ASN A 74 6.93 -9.56 2.74
CA ASN A 74 8.05 -9.99 3.57
C ASN A 74 9.31 -10.20 2.71
N ILE A 75 9.18 -10.90 1.58
CA ILE A 75 10.29 -11.11 0.64
C ILE A 75 10.83 -9.76 0.11
N LEU A 76 9.95 -8.82 -0.24
CA LEU A 76 10.36 -7.49 -0.71
C LEU A 76 11.11 -6.68 0.37
N LYS A 77 10.70 -6.82 1.64
CA LYS A 77 11.38 -6.20 2.78
C LYS A 77 12.76 -6.80 3.03
N GLU A 78 12.89 -8.12 2.93
CA GLU A 78 14.19 -8.82 2.98
C GLU A 78 15.12 -8.36 1.84
N GLU A 79 14.55 -8.11 0.65
CA GLU A 79 15.21 -7.51 -0.51
C GLU A 79 15.48 -6.00 -0.40
N LYS A 80 15.19 -5.39 0.76
CA LYS A 80 15.54 -4.01 1.09
C LYS A 80 14.73 -2.95 0.34
N TYR A 81 13.50 -3.28 -0.06
CA TYR A 81 12.50 -2.30 -0.44
C TYR A 81 11.81 -1.69 0.78
N LYS A 82 11.53 -0.38 0.71
CA LYS A 82 10.59 0.28 1.61
C LYS A 82 9.18 0.07 1.06
N ILE A 83 8.23 -0.26 1.92
CA ILE A 83 6.84 -0.55 1.52
C ILE A 83 5.91 0.45 2.21
N ILE A 84 4.95 0.99 1.47
CA ILE A 84 3.80 1.71 2.00
C ILE A 84 2.55 0.97 1.51
N ILE A 85 1.60 0.73 2.40
CA ILE A 85 0.35 0.04 2.06
C ILE A 85 -0.81 1.03 2.11
N VAL A 86 -1.67 0.97 1.10
CA VAL A 86 -3.00 1.58 1.11
C VAL A 86 -4.02 0.47 0.96
N HIS A 87 -5.09 0.43 1.74
CA HIS A 87 -6.18 -0.50 1.47
C HIS A 87 -7.52 0.18 1.15
N GLY A 88 -8.33 -0.48 0.32
CA GLY A 88 -9.70 -0.06 0.05
C GLY A 88 -10.63 -0.35 1.23
N ALA A 89 -11.83 0.24 1.18
CA ALA A 89 -12.81 0.09 2.25
C ALA A 89 -13.53 -1.26 2.27
N GLY A 90 -13.65 -1.91 1.12
CA GLY A 90 -14.35 -3.18 1.00
C GLY A 90 -15.77 -3.14 1.58
N SER A 91 -16.27 -4.28 2.05
CA SER A 91 -17.59 -4.34 2.70
C SER A 91 -17.65 -3.70 4.09
N TYR A 92 -16.54 -3.20 4.64
CA TYR A 92 -16.48 -2.52 5.94
C TYR A 92 -16.92 -1.05 5.86
N GLY A 93 -16.61 -0.38 4.76
CA GLY A 93 -17.04 1.01 4.52
C GLY A 93 -18.13 1.17 3.47
N HIS A 94 -18.06 0.45 2.34
CA HIS A 94 -18.89 0.75 1.15
C HIS A 94 -20.40 0.60 1.39
N ILE A 95 -20.83 -0.38 2.19
CA ILE A 95 -22.26 -0.69 2.35
C ILE A 95 -22.96 0.46 3.07
N LEU A 96 -22.48 0.79 4.28
CA LEU A 96 -23.07 1.85 5.10
C LEU A 96 -22.84 3.23 4.48
N SER A 97 -21.70 3.46 3.83
CA SER A 97 -21.44 4.74 3.15
C SER A 97 -22.40 4.99 1.99
N LYS A 98 -22.76 3.95 1.23
CA LYS A 98 -23.74 4.03 0.13
C LYS A 98 -25.16 4.20 0.66
N GLU A 99 -25.55 3.44 1.68
CA GLU A 99 -26.87 3.56 2.33
C GLU A 99 -27.12 4.98 2.84
N MET A 100 -26.10 5.58 3.47
CA MET A 100 -26.19 6.90 4.10
C MET A 100 -25.74 8.05 3.20
N LYS A 101 -25.47 7.78 1.91
CA LYS A 101 -25.03 8.77 0.91
C LYS A 101 -23.85 9.63 1.37
N ILE A 102 -22.88 9.02 2.07
CA ILE A 102 -21.78 9.75 2.72
C ILE A 102 -20.90 10.50 1.73
N SER A 103 -20.77 10.01 0.49
CA SER A 103 -20.05 10.69 -0.59
C SER A 103 -20.70 12.00 -1.04
N GLU A 104 -22.02 12.16 -0.83
CA GLU A 104 -22.77 13.37 -1.20
C GLU A 104 -22.61 14.51 -0.16
N GLY A 105 -22.00 14.20 0.99
CA GLY A 105 -21.87 15.07 2.15
C GLY A 105 -23.11 15.07 3.06
N ILE A 106 -23.17 16.06 3.94
CA ILE A 106 -24.26 16.21 4.89
C ILE A 106 -25.61 16.42 4.19
N ASN A 107 -26.62 15.70 4.67
CA ASN A 107 -28.03 15.92 4.41
C ASN A 107 -28.69 16.31 5.74
N HIS A 108 -29.16 17.55 5.83
CA HIS A 108 -29.73 18.10 7.06
C HIS A 108 -30.99 17.36 7.55
N ASP A 109 -31.75 16.71 6.67
CA ASP A 109 -32.97 15.95 7.04
C ASP A 109 -32.64 14.68 7.83
N ILE A 110 -31.44 14.12 7.65
CA ILE A 110 -30.98 12.89 8.30
C ILE A 110 -29.66 13.06 9.05
N ARG A 111 -29.31 14.31 9.40
CA ARG A 111 -28.01 14.68 9.97
C ARG A 111 -27.56 13.76 11.10
N ASP A 112 -28.39 13.56 12.12
CA ASP A 112 -28.01 12.74 13.28
C ASP A 112 -27.72 11.27 12.91
N LYS A 113 -28.42 10.74 11.90
CA LYS A 113 -28.17 9.39 11.39
C LYS A 113 -26.84 9.35 10.63
N GLN A 114 -26.56 10.35 9.79
CA GLN A 114 -25.30 10.43 9.06
C GLN A 114 -24.10 10.60 9.99
N ILE A 115 -24.17 11.46 11.01
CA ILE A 115 -23.07 11.61 11.98
C ILE A 115 -22.78 10.31 12.72
N LYS A 116 -23.82 9.56 13.13
CA LYS A 116 -23.65 8.22 13.71
C LYS A 116 -23.03 7.25 12.71
N ALA A 117 -23.46 7.27 11.46
CA ALA A 117 -22.92 6.43 10.40
C ALA A 117 -21.45 6.75 10.10
N VAL A 118 -21.06 8.02 10.03
CA VAL A 118 -19.65 8.44 9.85
C VAL A 118 -18.78 7.87 10.95
N LYS A 119 -19.19 7.97 12.22
CA LYS A 119 -18.47 7.37 13.34
C LYS A 119 -18.34 5.85 13.17
N GLN A 120 -19.43 5.17 12.85
CA GLN A 120 -19.44 3.72 12.65
C GLN A 120 -18.55 3.28 11.48
N ILE A 121 -18.55 4.02 10.37
CA ILE A 121 -17.71 3.73 9.20
C ILE A 121 -16.23 3.86 9.58
N ARG A 122 -15.84 4.96 10.26
CA ARG A 122 -14.47 5.15 10.74
C ARG A 122 -14.02 4.02 11.68
N GLU A 123 -14.90 3.55 12.56
CA GLU A 123 -14.63 2.41 13.43
C GLU A 123 -14.46 1.10 12.63
N ASN A 124 -15.35 0.82 11.68
CA ASN A 124 -15.23 -0.34 10.81
C ASN A 124 -13.94 -0.31 9.96
N MET A 125 -13.53 0.87 9.50
CA MET A 125 -12.30 1.01 8.73
C MET A 125 -11.06 0.73 9.57
N ARG A 126 -11.06 1.13 10.84
CA ARG A 126 -9.99 0.77 11.80
C ARG A 126 -10.00 -0.73 12.11
N GLU A 127 -11.17 -1.35 12.21
CA GLU A 127 -11.31 -2.80 12.36
C GLU A 127 -10.68 -3.54 11.17
N LEU A 128 -11.00 -3.16 9.94
CA LEU A 128 -10.38 -3.73 8.74
C LEU A 128 -8.86 -3.52 8.70
N ASN A 129 -8.40 -2.33 9.06
CA ASN A 129 -6.97 -2.04 9.13
C ASN A 129 -6.25 -2.92 10.16
N ASN A 130 -6.86 -3.17 11.32
CA ASN A 130 -6.28 -4.05 12.34
C ASN A 130 -6.16 -5.50 11.84
N GLU A 131 -7.12 -5.99 11.07
CA GLU A 131 -7.01 -7.32 10.44
C GLU A 131 -5.84 -7.39 9.44
N VAL A 132 -5.57 -6.33 8.67
CA VAL A 132 -4.40 -6.25 7.79
C VAL A 132 -3.10 -6.23 8.60
N ILE A 133 -3.03 -5.44 9.68
CA ILE A 133 -1.89 -5.42 10.61
C ILE A 133 -1.64 -6.81 11.21
N ASP A 134 -2.69 -7.50 11.65
CA ASP A 134 -2.58 -8.84 12.23
C ASP A 134 -2.06 -9.87 11.22
N SER A 135 -2.45 -9.75 9.94
CA SER A 135 -1.89 -10.58 8.87
C SER A 135 -0.41 -10.29 8.59
N LEU A 136 0.02 -9.03 8.60
CA LEU A 136 1.44 -8.67 8.49
C LEU A 136 2.25 -9.21 9.69
N LYS A 137 1.69 -9.11 10.90
CA LYS A 137 2.33 -9.60 12.11
C LYS A 137 2.58 -11.11 12.07
N LYS A 138 1.68 -11.90 11.45
CA LYS A 138 1.86 -13.36 11.29
C LYS A 138 3.08 -13.74 10.46
N VAL A 139 3.50 -12.87 9.54
CA VAL A 139 4.72 -13.02 8.74
C VAL A 139 5.89 -12.20 9.31
N ASN A 140 5.83 -11.86 10.60
CA ASN A 140 6.85 -11.10 11.34
C ASN A 140 7.12 -9.69 10.81
N LEU A 141 6.13 -9.06 10.17
CA LEU A 141 6.22 -7.67 9.74
C LEU A 141 5.50 -6.74 10.72
N ASN A 142 6.26 -5.80 11.29
CA ASN A 142 5.68 -4.72 12.09
C ASN A 142 5.07 -3.66 11.17
N SER A 143 3.93 -3.10 11.57
CA SER A 143 3.22 -2.09 10.79
C SER A 143 2.42 -1.15 11.67
N ILE A 144 2.19 0.06 11.16
CA ILE A 144 1.41 1.11 11.85
C ILE A 144 0.33 1.63 10.90
N GLY A 145 -0.91 1.65 11.38
CA GLY A 145 -2.03 2.26 10.67
C GLY A 145 -2.17 3.76 10.97
N PHE A 146 -2.39 4.56 9.94
CA PHE A 146 -2.64 6.00 9.99
C PHE A 146 -4.04 6.30 9.42
N PRO A 147 -5.11 6.28 10.24
CA PRO A 147 -6.47 6.55 9.79
C PRO A 147 -6.59 7.98 9.24
N PRO A 148 -6.96 8.19 7.96
CA PRO A 148 -7.05 9.54 7.40
C PRO A 148 -8.01 10.46 8.13
N SER A 149 -9.07 9.93 8.76
CA SER A 149 -9.96 10.71 9.64
C SER A 149 -9.28 11.43 10.81
N ILE A 150 -7.99 11.16 11.09
CA ILE A 150 -7.22 11.80 12.16
C ILE A 150 -6.28 12.89 11.63
N TRP A 151 -5.75 12.74 10.42
CA TRP A 151 -4.63 13.55 9.91
C TRP A 151 -4.92 14.24 8.56
N ALA A 152 -6.02 13.89 7.90
CA ALA A 152 -6.42 14.44 6.61
C ALA A 152 -7.80 15.10 6.67
N LYS A 153 -8.00 16.08 5.79
CA LYS A 153 -9.26 16.76 5.53
C LYS A 153 -9.46 16.94 4.04
N ASN A 154 -10.72 17.12 3.63
CA ASN A 154 -11.13 17.29 2.24
C ASN A 154 -10.91 16.01 1.40
N ILE A 155 -11.37 16.00 0.15
CA ILE A 155 -11.32 14.81 -0.72
C ILE A 155 -10.57 15.10 -2.01
N GLY A 156 -10.31 14.06 -2.81
CA GLY A 156 -9.61 14.18 -4.08
C GLY A 156 -8.10 14.28 -3.89
N LYS A 157 -7.35 14.34 -4.99
CA LYS A 157 -5.88 14.37 -4.95
C LYS A 157 -5.27 15.58 -4.24
N GLU A 158 -6.04 16.66 -4.05
CA GLU A 158 -5.60 17.90 -3.38
C GLU A 158 -6.03 17.97 -1.91
N PHE A 159 -6.39 16.84 -1.29
CA PHE A 159 -6.79 16.81 0.11
C PHE A 159 -5.69 17.41 1.02
N THR A 160 -6.08 18.01 2.13
CA THR A 160 -5.14 18.61 3.09
C THR A 160 -4.69 17.56 4.10
N GLY A 161 -3.38 17.42 4.32
CA GLY A 161 -2.82 16.47 5.29
C GLY A 161 -1.31 16.30 5.10
N ASP A 162 -0.59 16.05 6.20
CA ASP A 162 0.86 15.87 6.20
C ASP A 162 1.23 14.43 5.80
N ILE A 163 1.66 14.25 4.55
CA ILE A 163 2.10 12.96 3.99
C ILE A 163 3.49 12.54 4.52
N SER A 164 4.27 13.45 5.10
CA SER A 164 5.61 13.11 5.63
C SER A 164 5.55 12.07 6.76
N ILE A 165 4.38 11.85 7.38
CA ILE A 165 4.18 10.78 8.37
C ILE A 165 4.47 9.38 7.80
N PHE A 166 4.36 9.19 6.48
CA PHE A 166 4.69 7.93 5.77
C PHE A 166 6.16 7.85 5.34
N GLU A 167 6.90 8.96 5.44
CA GLU A 167 8.34 9.02 5.16
C GLU A 167 9.17 8.79 6.42
N LYS A 168 8.70 9.31 7.57
CA LYS A 168 9.40 9.28 8.86
C LYS A 168 9.98 7.89 9.10
N LYS A 169 11.18 7.84 9.69
CA LYS A 169 11.83 6.59 10.11
C LYS A 169 10.98 5.94 11.20
N LEU A 170 9.95 5.21 10.78
CA LEU A 170 9.31 4.18 11.58
C LEU A 170 10.31 3.03 11.59
N ASP A 171 10.75 2.58 12.76
CA ASP A 171 11.89 1.68 12.97
C ASP A 171 11.68 0.30 12.31
N GLY A 172 11.79 0.25 10.98
CA GLY A 172 11.48 -0.92 10.16
C GLY A 172 10.00 -1.17 9.91
N GLU A 173 9.08 -0.42 10.50
CA GLU A 173 7.63 -0.64 10.40
C GLU A 173 7.07 -0.21 9.03
N ILE A 174 6.04 -0.93 8.58
CA ILE A 174 5.33 -0.62 7.33
C ILE A 174 4.17 0.34 7.65
N PRO A 175 4.17 1.58 7.15
CA PRO A 175 3.04 2.47 7.31
C PRO A 175 1.87 2.04 6.43
N ILE A 176 0.66 2.10 6.98
CA ILE A 176 -0.59 1.73 6.32
C ILE A 176 -1.57 2.88 6.42
N CYS A 177 -2.26 3.21 5.34
CA CYS A 177 -3.49 3.99 5.38
C CYS A 177 -4.57 3.36 4.50
N PHE A 178 -5.74 3.98 4.42
CA PHE A 178 -6.89 3.38 3.77
C PHE A 178 -7.92 4.42 3.37
N GLY A 179 -8.79 4.09 2.42
CA GLY A 179 -9.93 4.95 2.11
C GLY A 179 -10.81 5.15 3.35
N ASP A 180 -11.14 6.38 3.70
CA ASP A 180 -11.82 6.72 4.96
C ASP A 180 -12.77 7.90 4.78
N VAL A 181 -13.68 8.08 5.73
CA VAL A 181 -14.53 9.28 5.79
C VAL A 181 -13.76 10.37 6.53
N VAL A 182 -13.49 11.47 5.86
CA VAL A 182 -12.75 12.61 6.41
C VAL A 182 -13.65 13.84 6.53
N ASP A 183 -13.27 14.74 7.44
CA ASP A 183 -13.99 16.01 7.60
C ASP A 183 -13.67 16.93 6.42
N ARG A 184 -14.61 17.81 6.07
CA ARG A 184 -14.44 18.83 5.03
C ARG A 184 -14.56 20.21 5.64
N ASP A 185 -13.78 21.15 5.11
CA ASP A 185 -13.84 22.56 5.52
C ASP A 185 -14.82 23.37 4.64
N ASP A 186 -15.93 22.75 4.24
CA ASP A 186 -17.00 23.34 3.42
C ASP A 186 -18.40 22.91 3.90
N GLU A 187 -19.45 23.34 3.19
CA GLU A 187 -20.84 23.07 3.58
C GLU A 187 -21.22 21.57 3.56
N LYS A 188 -20.38 20.69 3.02
CA LYS A 188 -20.64 19.25 2.99
C LYS A 188 -20.31 18.57 4.32
N GLU A 189 -19.56 19.21 5.22
CA GLU A 189 -19.09 18.73 6.54
C GLU A 189 -18.17 17.48 6.51
N PHE A 190 -18.41 16.50 5.63
CA PHE A 190 -17.61 15.28 5.48
C PHE A 190 -17.64 14.76 4.04
N GLY A 191 -16.71 13.86 3.73
CA GLY A 191 -16.69 13.13 2.46
C GLY A 191 -15.81 11.90 2.50
N ILE A 192 -15.80 11.14 1.41
CA ILE A 192 -14.94 9.94 1.28
C ILE A 192 -13.63 10.34 0.63
N LEU A 193 -12.53 10.26 1.39
CA LEU A 193 -11.19 10.30 0.81
C LEU A 193 -10.86 8.90 0.29
N SER A 194 -10.78 8.77 -1.03
CA SER A 194 -10.55 7.47 -1.64
C SER A 194 -9.12 6.99 -1.36
N GLY A 195 -8.97 5.67 -1.28
CA GLY A 195 -7.62 5.10 -1.28
C GLY A 195 -6.86 5.37 -2.59
N ASP A 196 -7.51 5.81 -3.67
CA ASP A 196 -6.86 6.07 -4.96
C ASP A 196 -6.24 7.48 -4.98
N ASP A 197 -6.91 8.46 -4.35
CA ASP A 197 -6.33 9.78 -4.09
C ASP A 197 -5.14 9.70 -3.11
N LEU A 198 -5.21 8.80 -2.12
CA LEU A 198 -4.09 8.50 -1.22
C LEU A 198 -2.90 7.90 -1.99
N MET A 199 -3.14 6.94 -2.89
CA MET A 199 -2.09 6.39 -3.75
C MET A 199 -1.41 7.49 -4.58
N TYR A 200 -2.18 8.45 -5.13
CA TYR A 200 -1.62 9.57 -5.87
C TYR A 200 -0.61 10.36 -5.03
N ARG A 201 -1.06 10.97 -3.92
CA ARG A 201 -0.16 11.80 -3.10
C ARG A 201 1.02 11.01 -2.55
N LEU A 202 0.79 9.79 -2.06
CA LEU A 202 1.87 8.93 -1.54
C LEU A 202 2.91 8.59 -2.61
N SER A 203 2.51 8.34 -3.85
CA SER A 203 3.44 7.98 -4.91
C SER A 203 4.24 9.17 -5.43
N ILE A 204 3.66 10.37 -5.47
CA ILE A 204 4.31 11.54 -6.10
C ILE A 204 4.99 12.50 -5.12
N GLU A 205 4.64 12.45 -3.83
CA GLU A 205 5.21 13.34 -2.80
C GLU A 205 6.25 12.63 -1.92
N ILE A 206 6.16 11.31 -1.74
CA ILE A 206 7.17 10.56 -0.98
C ILE A 206 8.40 10.30 -1.86
N PRO A 207 9.63 10.54 -1.37
CA PRO A 207 10.84 10.29 -2.15
C PRO A 207 11.04 8.82 -2.50
N ASP A 208 11.90 8.53 -3.46
CA ASP A 208 12.37 7.19 -3.83
C ASP A 208 11.27 6.18 -4.21
N VAL A 209 10.07 6.62 -4.57
CA VAL A 209 9.02 5.71 -5.07
C VAL A 209 9.39 5.27 -6.49
N ASN A 210 9.62 3.97 -6.68
CA ASN A 210 9.93 3.39 -7.99
C ASN A 210 8.78 2.57 -8.57
N PHE A 211 7.87 2.10 -7.71
CA PHE A 211 6.72 1.27 -8.10
C PHE A 211 5.46 1.74 -7.38
N THR A 212 4.39 1.88 -8.14
CA THR A 212 3.02 2.09 -7.65
C THR A 212 2.15 0.96 -8.16
N ILE A 213 1.66 0.12 -7.27
CA ILE A 213 0.99 -1.14 -7.64
C ILE A 213 -0.42 -1.17 -7.07
N PHE A 214 -1.41 -1.26 -7.95
CA PHE A 214 -2.80 -1.47 -7.62
C PHE A 214 -3.15 -2.96 -7.70
N LEU A 215 -3.35 -3.61 -6.55
CA LEU A 215 -3.80 -5.01 -6.51
C LEU A 215 -5.32 -5.08 -6.61
N LEU A 216 -5.78 -5.77 -7.65
CA LEU A 216 -7.18 -6.05 -7.93
C LEU A 216 -7.59 -7.41 -7.36
N GLY A 217 -8.88 -7.65 -7.17
CA GLY A 217 -9.38 -8.93 -6.67
C GLY A 217 -9.38 -10.01 -7.76
N ASP A 218 -10.39 -9.97 -8.63
CA ASP A 218 -10.73 -11.13 -9.47
C ASP A 218 -10.32 -10.99 -10.94
N VAL A 219 -9.43 -10.05 -11.26
CA VAL A 219 -9.00 -9.77 -12.64
C VAL A 219 -7.49 -9.66 -12.75
N ASP A 220 -6.96 -10.00 -13.93
CA ASP A 220 -5.53 -9.97 -14.19
C ASP A 220 -4.93 -8.56 -14.27
N GLY A 221 -5.77 -7.57 -14.54
CA GLY A 221 -5.44 -6.16 -14.67
C GLY A 221 -6.69 -5.40 -15.13
N VAL A 222 -6.49 -4.36 -15.92
CA VAL A 222 -7.56 -3.63 -16.61
C VAL A 222 -8.05 -4.46 -17.79
N MET A 223 -9.36 -4.68 -17.86
CA MET A 223 -10.01 -5.44 -18.91
C MET A 223 -10.60 -4.48 -19.96
N ASP A 224 -10.61 -4.85 -21.24
CA ASP A 224 -11.21 -4.05 -22.32
C ASP A 224 -12.74 -3.95 -22.26
N LYS A 225 -13.34 -4.89 -21.53
CA LYS A 225 -14.76 -5.07 -21.29
C LYS A 225 -15.01 -5.44 -19.84
N PRO A 226 -16.28 -5.42 -19.38
CA PRO A 226 -16.65 -5.90 -18.06
C PRO A 226 -16.13 -7.33 -17.79
N PRO A 227 -15.58 -7.63 -16.60
CA PRO A 227 -14.95 -8.92 -16.33
C PRO A 227 -15.89 -10.15 -16.40
N ASP A 228 -17.18 -9.93 -16.28
CA ASP A 228 -18.23 -10.95 -16.45
C ASP A 228 -18.55 -11.26 -17.92
N ASN A 229 -18.01 -10.47 -18.86
CA ASN A 229 -18.06 -10.75 -20.28
C ASN A 229 -17.01 -11.82 -20.66
N SER A 230 -17.46 -12.93 -21.26
CA SER A 230 -16.58 -14.02 -21.69
C SER A 230 -15.52 -13.61 -22.72
N ASP A 231 -15.76 -12.52 -23.46
CA ASP A 231 -14.84 -11.99 -24.45
C ASP A 231 -13.94 -10.88 -23.90
N ALA A 232 -13.95 -10.64 -22.58
CA ALA A 232 -13.09 -9.66 -21.94
C ALA A 232 -11.62 -10.09 -22.03
N LYS A 233 -10.78 -9.16 -22.48
CA LYS A 233 -9.34 -9.36 -22.65
C LYS A 233 -8.57 -8.39 -21.78
N LEU A 234 -7.45 -8.88 -21.26
CA LEU A 234 -6.51 -8.07 -20.51
C LEU A 234 -5.89 -7.01 -21.44
N ILE A 235 -5.95 -5.75 -21.01
CA ILE A 235 -5.17 -4.67 -21.60
C ILE A 235 -3.79 -4.70 -20.95
N SER A 236 -2.75 -5.05 -21.69
CA SER A 236 -1.39 -5.14 -21.14
C SER A 236 -0.73 -3.78 -20.91
N ASN A 237 -1.12 -2.78 -21.72
CA ASN A 237 -0.63 -1.41 -21.67
C ASN A 237 -1.81 -0.48 -21.86
N TRP A 238 -1.98 0.49 -20.96
CA TRP A 238 -3.05 1.47 -21.04
C TRP A 238 -2.49 2.88 -20.89
N LYS A 239 -3.06 3.84 -21.63
CA LYS A 239 -2.84 5.29 -21.50
C LYS A 239 -4.19 6.00 -21.44
N ASN A 240 -4.22 7.24 -20.94
CA ASN A 240 -5.47 7.98 -20.70
C ASN A 240 -6.42 8.10 -21.92
N ASN A 241 -5.86 8.08 -23.14
CA ASN A 241 -6.65 8.17 -24.37
C ASN A 241 -7.17 6.83 -24.89
N ASP A 242 -6.89 5.72 -24.21
CA ASP A 242 -7.38 4.40 -24.60
C ASP A 242 -8.82 4.21 -24.09
N SER A 243 -9.74 3.92 -25.01
CA SER A 243 -11.12 3.63 -24.66
C SER A 243 -11.25 2.27 -24.00
N ILE A 244 -11.90 2.20 -22.84
CA ILE A 244 -12.32 0.96 -22.19
C ILE A 244 -13.85 0.95 -22.13
N GLN A 245 -14.47 -0.19 -22.47
CA GLN A 245 -15.89 -0.36 -22.20
C GLN A 245 -16.06 -0.71 -20.72
N THR A 246 -16.37 0.28 -19.90
CA THR A 246 -16.72 0.06 -18.50
C THR A 246 -18.22 -0.21 -18.39
N SER A 247 -18.61 -1.23 -17.63
CA SER A 247 -20.01 -1.47 -17.28
C SER A 247 -20.42 -0.56 -16.14
N HIS A 248 -20.66 0.73 -16.37
CA HIS A 248 -21.30 1.55 -15.34
C HIS A 248 -22.34 2.52 -15.90
N ASN A 249 -23.56 2.39 -15.37
CA ASN A 249 -24.51 3.49 -15.23
C ASN A 249 -23.73 4.68 -14.65
N SER A 250 -23.69 5.77 -15.40
CA SER A 250 -22.91 6.99 -15.17
C SER A 250 -23.14 7.69 -13.81
N ASP A 251 -24.05 7.20 -12.97
CA ASP A 251 -24.47 7.87 -11.73
C ASP A 251 -23.88 7.28 -10.45
N VAL A 252 -23.06 6.22 -10.52
CA VAL A 252 -22.52 5.54 -9.33
C VAL A 252 -21.05 5.21 -9.52
N ASP A 253 -20.18 5.84 -8.71
CA ASP A 253 -18.85 5.37 -8.26
C ASP A 253 -17.66 6.35 -8.44
N VAL A 254 -17.86 7.61 -8.09
CA VAL A 254 -16.80 8.66 -8.03
C VAL A 254 -15.87 8.58 -6.82
N THR A 255 -16.00 7.56 -5.95
CA THR A 255 -15.18 7.43 -4.72
C THR A 255 -14.25 6.22 -4.71
N GLY A 256 -14.25 5.39 -5.74
CA GLY A 256 -13.42 4.18 -5.78
C GLY A 256 -13.70 3.19 -6.91
N GLY A 257 -14.33 3.63 -8.01
CA GLY A 257 -14.54 2.83 -9.22
C GLY A 257 -13.27 2.53 -10.00
N MET A 258 -13.40 1.89 -11.17
CA MET A 258 -12.26 1.69 -12.07
C MET A 258 -11.80 3.02 -12.69
N ASP A 259 -12.72 3.93 -12.99
CA ASP A 259 -12.42 5.21 -13.63
C ASP A 259 -11.51 6.10 -12.77
N LEU A 260 -11.84 6.28 -11.49
CA LEU A 260 -10.98 7.06 -10.57
C LEU A 260 -9.61 6.40 -10.39
N LYS A 261 -9.55 5.06 -10.35
CA LYS A 261 -8.27 4.32 -10.29
C LYS A 261 -7.41 4.59 -11.51
N LEU A 262 -7.97 4.46 -12.71
CA LEU A 262 -7.28 4.69 -13.96
C LEU A 262 -6.81 6.14 -14.09
N MET A 263 -7.69 7.09 -13.75
CA MET A 263 -7.34 8.52 -13.72
C MET A 263 -6.14 8.78 -12.81
N ARG A 264 -6.19 8.36 -11.55
CA ARG A 264 -5.08 8.56 -10.61
C ARG A 264 -3.83 7.82 -11.03
N ALA A 265 -3.95 6.58 -11.51
CA ALA A 265 -2.81 5.82 -12.02
C ALA A 265 -2.15 6.50 -13.22
N SER A 266 -2.93 7.09 -14.13
CA SER A 266 -2.42 7.87 -15.27
C SER A 266 -1.62 9.09 -14.80
N GLU A 267 -2.17 9.85 -13.85
CA GLU A 267 -1.49 11.04 -13.32
C GLU A 267 -0.22 10.66 -12.52
N ILE A 268 -0.19 9.50 -11.87
CA ILE A 268 1.03 8.97 -11.24
C ILE A 268 2.06 8.57 -12.30
N ALA A 269 1.63 7.97 -13.41
CA ALA A 269 2.50 7.48 -14.47
C ALA A 269 3.29 8.61 -15.16
N GLU A 270 2.79 9.85 -15.14
CA GLU A 270 3.54 11.03 -15.58
C GLU A 270 4.85 11.26 -14.81
N LYS A 271 4.96 10.74 -13.57
CA LYS A 271 6.11 10.93 -12.68
C LYS A 271 6.82 9.64 -12.30
N ILE A 272 6.13 8.50 -12.36
CA ILE A 272 6.63 7.19 -11.91
C ILE A 272 6.53 6.19 -13.05
N ASP A 273 7.66 5.61 -13.45
CA ASP A 273 7.72 4.72 -14.63
C ASP A 273 6.96 3.39 -14.47
N ASN A 274 6.84 2.90 -13.23
CA ASN A 274 6.23 1.59 -12.95
C ASN A 274 4.93 1.75 -12.17
N VAL A 275 3.87 2.15 -12.88
CA VAL A 275 2.49 2.11 -12.39
C VAL A 275 1.76 0.91 -12.98
N TRP A 276 1.26 0.02 -12.13
CA TRP A 276 0.71 -1.26 -12.57
C TRP A 276 -0.59 -1.62 -11.86
N PHE A 277 -1.52 -2.22 -12.62
CA PHE A 277 -2.62 -3.00 -12.09
C PHE A 277 -2.28 -4.49 -12.20
N LEU A 278 -2.30 -5.20 -11.07
CA LEU A 278 -2.00 -6.62 -10.99
C LEU A 278 -3.12 -7.38 -10.28
N ASN A 279 -3.20 -8.68 -10.53
CA ASN A 279 -4.07 -9.59 -9.78
C ASN A 279 -3.52 -9.82 -8.37
N GLY A 280 -4.24 -9.38 -7.35
CA GLY A 280 -3.87 -9.60 -5.95
C GLY A 280 -4.01 -11.05 -5.48
N ASN A 281 -4.79 -11.89 -6.18
CA ASN A 281 -4.82 -13.33 -5.95
C ASN A 281 -3.60 -14.07 -6.54
N ARG A 282 -2.75 -13.35 -7.28
CA ARG A 282 -1.47 -13.82 -7.85
C ARG A 282 -0.32 -12.89 -7.41
N PRO A 283 -0.09 -12.70 -6.10
CA PRO A 283 0.84 -11.69 -5.59
C PRO A 283 2.29 -11.95 -5.97
N GLU A 284 2.66 -13.17 -6.38
CA GLU A 284 3.98 -13.50 -6.94
C GLU A 284 4.35 -12.63 -8.15
N ARG A 285 3.35 -12.06 -8.84
CA ARG A 285 3.55 -11.13 -9.96
C ARG A 285 4.20 -9.81 -9.53
N ILE A 286 4.05 -9.41 -8.27
CA ILE A 286 4.78 -8.25 -7.72
C ILE A 286 6.29 -8.55 -7.72
N LEU A 287 6.70 -9.73 -7.26
CA LEU A 287 8.10 -10.15 -7.28
C LEU A 287 8.63 -10.24 -8.71
N GLN A 288 7.84 -10.82 -9.63
CA GLN A 288 8.20 -10.91 -11.04
C GLN A 288 8.43 -9.52 -11.64
N LEU A 289 7.50 -8.58 -11.40
CA LEU A 289 7.59 -7.20 -11.87
C LEU A 289 8.85 -6.51 -11.35
N VAL A 290 9.06 -6.54 -10.04
CA VAL A 290 10.16 -5.82 -9.38
C VAL A 290 11.54 -6.38 -9.78
N ARG A 291 11.63 -7.69 -10.09
CA ARG A 291 12.89 -8.34 -10.46
C ARG A 291 13.19 -8.30 -11.96
N THR A 292 12.17 -8.28 -12.82
CA THR A 292 12.36 -8.41 -14.28
C THR A 292 11.89 -7.19 -15.08
N GLY A 293 11.17 -6.26 -14.45
CA GLY A 293 10.56 -5.09 -15.10
C GLY A 293 9.22 -5.37 -15.79
N SER A 294 8.69 -6.60 -15.71
CA SER A 294 7.42 -6.96 -16.33
C SER A 294 6.70 -8.10 -15.60
N ALA A 295 5.37 -8.14 -15.67
CA ALA A 295 4.52 -9.22 -15.19
C ALA A 295 3.20 -9.25 -15.96
N ILE A 296 2.39 -10.30 -15.77
CA ILE A 296 1.02 -10.34 -16.30
C ILE A 296 0.15 -9.34 -15.53
N GLY A 297 -0.25 -8.28 -16.21
CA GLY A 297 -1.17 -7.26 -15.73
C GLY A 297 -1.21 -6.09 -16.70
N THR A 298 -1.63 -4.93 -16.22
CA THR A 298 -1.69 -3.69 -17.02
C THR A 298 -0.63 -2.71 -16.54
N LYS A 299 0.31 -2.37 -17.42
CA LYS A 299 1.18 -1.21 -17.23
C LYS A 299 0.45 0.06 -17.65
N ILE A 300 0.51 1.08 -16.81
CA ILE A 300 -0.02 2.41 -17.12
C ILE A 300 1.11 3.26 -17.68
N ASN A 301 0.86 3.86 -18.83
CA ASN A 301 1.78 4.76 -19.51
C ASN A 301 1.26 6.20 -19.43
N PRO A 302 2.15 7.21 -19.48
CA PRO A 302 1.77 8.61 -19.60
C PRO A 302 0.84 8.89 -20.79
#